data_AF-A0A151T4K9-F1
#
_entry.id   AF-A0A151T4K9-F1
#
_cell.length_a   1.000
_cell.length_b   1.000
_cell.length_c   1.000
_cell.angle_alpha   90.00
_cell.angle_beta   90.00
_cell.angle_gamma   90.00
#
_symmetry.space_group_name_H-M   'P 1'
#
loop_
_entity.id
_entity.type
_entity.pdbx_description
1 polymer ?
#
loop_
_entity_poly.entity_id
_entity_poly.type
_entity_poly.pdbx_seq_one_letter_code
_entity_poly.pdbx_strand_id
1 'polypeptide(L)'
;MPVIKKNGKLRVCIDFRDLNAATPKDAYPMPIAETMIDAVARNEILSLLYGYSRYNQIYIAKNDVSKTTFRCPSTLGTYEWVIMPFGLKNARATYQRVMNLIFHDLIGKFMQVYFDDIVIGSKRKMDHIQHLKLSFERMRKHGLKMNPLKCAFGVSAGIS
;
A
#
# COMPACT_ATOMS: atom_id res chain seq x y z
N MET A 1 13.56 17.16 4.57
CA MET A 1 14.81 16.46 4.92
C MET A 1 15.15 15.41 3.87
N PRO A 2 16.28 15.55 3.16
CA PRO A 2 16.78 14.53 2.23
C PRO A 2 17.20 13.28 3.01
N VAL A 3 16.70 12.11 2.63
CA VAL A 3 17.12 10.82 3.20
C VAL A 3 17.67 9.95 2.07
N ILE A 4 18.93 9.54 2.17
CA ILE A 4 19.54 8.63 1.20
C ILE A 4 19.15 7.20 1.58
N LYS A 5 18.49 6.48 0.67
CA LYS A 5 18.17 5.06 0.85
C LYS A 5 19.44 4.21 0.72
N LYS A 6 19.41 2.98 1.25
CA LYS A 6 20.48 1.98 1.09
C LYS A 6 20.91 1.75 -0.37
N ASN A 7 20.01 1.99 -1.33
CA ASN A 7 20.28 1.88 -2.77
C ASN A 7 20.75 3.19 -3.43
N GLY A 8 21.23 4.17 -2.64
CA GLY A 8 21.72 5.46 -3.12
C GLY A 8 20.64 6.45 -3.56
N LYS A 9 19.37 6.04 -3.69
CA LYS A 9 18.30 6.93 -4.15
C LYS A 9 17.89 7.92 -3.05
N LEU A 10 17.77 9.17 -3.42
CA LEU A 10 17.22 10.22 -2.56
C LEU A 10 15.73 10.00 -2.30
N ARG A 11 15.31 10.20 -1.05
CA ARG A 11 13.91 10.30 -0.65
C ARG A 11 13.70 11.64 0.03
N VAL A 12 12.76 12.43 -0.48
CA VAL A 12 12.31 13.64 0.20
C VAL A 12 11.37 13.22 1.33
N CYS A 13 11.79 13.45 2.58
CA CYS A 13 10.96 13.27 3.76
C CYS A 13 10.58 14.65 4.30
N ILE A 14 9.29 14.98 4.28
CA ILE A 14 8.78 16.22 4.85
C ILE A 14 8.43 15.97 6.31
N ASP A 15 8.75 16.93 7.17
CA ASP A 15 8.37 16.88 8.57
C ASP A 15 6.94 17.39 8.72
N PHE A 16 6.01 16.46 8.95
CA PHE A 16 4.59 16.75 9.14
C PHE A 16 4.18 16.72 10.61
N ARG A 17 5.09 16.82 11.58
CA ARG A 17 4.75 16.69 13.02
C ARG A 17 3.65 17.66 13.46
N ASP A 18 3.77 18.94 13.13
CA ASP A 18 2.78 19.97 13.52
C ASP A 18 1.44 19.76 12.82
N LEU A 19 1.47 19.50 11.50
CA LEU A 19 0.28 19.16 10.73
C LEU A 19 -0.42 17.92 11.31
N ASN A 20 0.34 16.90 11.65
CA ASN A 20 -0.17 15.67 12.24
C ASN A 20 -0.79 15.94 13.62
N ALA A 21 -0.18 16.80 14.45
CA ALA A 21 -0.74 17.17 15.75
C ALA A 21 -2.11 17.85 15.62
N ALA A 22 -2.24 18.76 14.65
CA ALA A 22 -3.50 19.45 14.34
C ALA A 22 -4.55 18.56 13.62
N THR A 23 -4.14 17.43 13.04
CA THR A 23 -5.02 16.55 12.27
C THR A 23 -5.74 15.54 13.19
N PRO A 24 -7.09 15.49 13.16
CA PRO A 24 -7.86 14.46 13.84
C PRO A 24 -7.45 13.06 13.40
N LYS A 25 -7.32 12.12 14.35
CA LYS A 25 -6.94 10.74 14.04
C LYS A 25 -8.10 10.01 13.36
N ASP A 26 -7.82 9.40 12.22
CA ASP A 26 -8.73 8.45 11.57
C ASP A 26 -8.61 7.08 12.26
N ALA A 27 -9.67 6.66 12.95
CA ALA A 27 -9.73 5.39 13.68
C ALA A 27 -10.23 4.21 12.83
N TYR A 28 -9.96 4.23 11.51
CA TYR A 28 -10.31 3.13 10.63
C TYR A 28 -9.72 1.79 11.13
N PRO A 29 -10.51 0.70 11.15
CA PRO A 29 -10.03 -0.60 11.60
C PRO A 29 -8.88 -1.08 10.71
N MET A 30 -7.72 -1.28 11.32
CA MET A 30 -6.56 -1.84 10.63
C MET A 30 -6.64 -3.38 10.65
N PRO A 31 -6.21 -4.05 9.58
CA PRO A 31 -6.14 -5.50 9.55
C PRO A 31 -5.14 -6.00 10.59
N ILE A 32 -5.37 -7.21 11.08
CA ILE A 32 -4.52 -7.86 12.08
C ILE A 32 -3.48 -8.69 11.33
N ALA A 33 -2.21 -8.63 11.72
CA ALA A 33 -1.14 -9.34 11.01
C ALA A 33 -1.36 -10.88 10.96
N GLU A 34 -2.07 -11.44 11.94
CA GLU A 34 -2.44 -12.85 12.00
C GLU A 34 -3.25 -13.31 10.79
N THR A 35 -4.05 -12.44 10.17
CA THR A 35 -4.82 -12.82 8.97
C THR A 35 -3.93 -13.13 7.78
N MET A 36 -2.73 -12.53 7.71
CA MET A 36 -1.72 -12.85 6.71
C MET A 36 -1.08 -14.22 6.98
N ILE A 37 -0.80 -14.54 8.24
CA ILE A 37 -0.22 -15.82 8.65
C ILE A 37 -1.20 -16.95 8.34
N ASP A 38 -2.48 -16.77 8.68
CA ASP A 38 -3.52 -17.74 8.36
C ASP A 38 -3.65 -17.99 6.85
N ALA A 39 -3.51 -16.95 6.03
CA ALA A 39 -3.51 -17.09 4.59
C ALA A 39 -2.31 -17.92 4.09
N VAL A 40 -1.14 -17.78 4.72
CA VAL A 40 0.03 -18.60 4.39
C VAL A 40 -0.19 -20.06 4.78
N ALA A 41 -0.73 -20.32 5.98
CA ALA A 41 -0.90 -21.67 6.51
C ALA A 41 -1.97 -22.51 5.78
N ARG A 42 -2.99 -21.87 5.20
CA ARG A 42 -4.17 -22.57 4.63
C ARG A 42 -4.10 -22.80 3.11
N ASN A 43 -3.06 -22.33 2.44
CA ASN A 43 -2.94 -22.36 0.99
C ASN A 43 -1.68 -23.11 0.55
N GLU A 44 -1.78 -23.89 -0.52
CA GLU A 44 -0.64 -24.63 -1.10
C GLU A 44 0.34 -23.68 -1.81
N ILE A 45 -0.19 -22.61 -2.41
CA ILE A 45 0.56 -21.66 -3.23
C ILE A 45 0.17 -20.23 -2.93
N LEU A 46 1.17 -19.35 -2.92
CA LEU A 46 1.05 -17.96 -2.54
C LEU A 46 1.73 -17.06 -3.57
N SER A 47 1.17 -15.86 -3.75
CA SER A 47 1.84 -14.74 -4.41
C SER A 47 1.79 -13.53 -3.48
N LEU A 48 2.96 -12.94 -3.25
CA LEU A 48 3.14 -11.78 -2.38
C LEU A 48 3.37 -10.55 -3.28
N LEU A 49 2.44 -9.60 -3.24
CA LEU A 49 2.50 -8.39 -4.05
C LEU A 49 2.75 -7.18 -3.17
N TYR A 50 3.57 -6.27 -3.68
CA TYR A 50 3.96 -5.07 -2.97
C TYR A 50 3.63 -3.83 -3.81
N GLY A 51 2.89 -2.87 -3.24
CA GLY A 51 2.51 -1.64 -3.94
C GLY A 51 3.72 -0.81 -4.42
N TYR A 52 3.66 -0.31 -5.66
CA TYR A 52 4.66 0.60 -6.22
C TYR A 52 4.57 1.96 -5.55
N SER A 53 5.66 2.39 -4.90
CA SER A 53 5.69 3.67 -4.16
C SER A 53 4.61 3.79 -3.06
N ARG A 54 4.02 2.66 -2.62
CA ARG A 54 3.08 2.56 -1.48
C ARG A 54 1.94 3.60 -1.60
N TYR A 55 1.85 4.51 -0.62
CA TYR A 55 0.86 5.58 -0.49
C TYR A 55 0.84 6.59 -1.64
N ASN A 56 1.94 6.74 -2.39
CA ASN A 56 2.08 7.71 -3.48
C ASN A 56 1.27 7.37 -4.75
N GLN A 57 0.14 6.68 -4.59
CA GLN A 57 -0.80 6.31 -5.64
C GLN A 57 -2.19 6.91 -5.38
N ILE A 58 -2.42 7.48 -4.20
CA ILE A 58 -3.70 8.07 -3.80
C ILE A 58 -3.57 9.59 -3.87
N TYR A 59 -4.49 10.24 -4.59
CA TYR A 59 -4.58 11.69 -4.64
C TYR A 59 -5.05 12.26 -3.30
N ILE A 60 -4.47 13.39 -2.91
CA ILE A 60 -4.98 14.17 -1.78
C ILE A 60 -6.26 14.89 -2.23
N ALA A 61 -7.23 15.00 -1.32
CA ALA A 61 -8.43 15.78 -1.59
C ALA A 61 -8.05 17.23 -1.93
N LYS A 62 -8.67 17.82 -2.95
CA LYS A 62 -8.29 19.15 -3.47
C LYS A 62 -8.17 20.22 -2.37
N ASN A 63 -9.05 20.18 -1.38
CA ASN A 63 -9.10 21.14 -0.27
C ASN A 63 -8.00 20.92 0.80
N ASP A 64 -7.30 19.79 0.75
CA ASP A 64 -6.24 19.43 1.69
C ASP A 64 -4.83 19.53 1.08
N VAL A 65 -4.71 19.73 -0.23
CA VAL A 65 -3.41 19.82 -0.94
C VAL A 65 -2.53 20.92 -0.33
N SER A 66 -3.08 22.11 -0.12
CA SER A 66 -2.34 23.25 0.44
C SER A 66 -1.89 23.03 1.90
N LYS A 67 -2.52 22.11 2.63
CA LYS A 67 -2.08 21.73 3.99
C LYS A 67 -0.77 20.95 3.99
N THR A 68 -0.38 20.40 2.84
CA THR A 68 0.87 19.64 2.67
C THR A 68 2.04 20.49 2.17
N THR A 69 1.89 21.81 2.20
CA THR A 69 2.90 22.76 1.75
C THR A 69 4.24 22.55 2.47
N PHE A 70 5.34 22.57 1.71
CA PHE A 70 6.70 22.52 2.23
C PHE A 70 7.62 23.48 1.48
N ARG A 71 8.74 23.84 2.11
CA ARG A 71 9.80 24.64 1.47
C ARG A 71 11.01 23.77 1.20
N CYS A 72 11.65 23.99 0.05
CA CYS A 72 12.98 23.48 -0.24
C CYS A 72 14.00 24.58 0.11
N PRO A 73 15.00 24.32 0.99
CA PRO A 73 15.94 25.35 1.44
C PRO A 73 16.69 26.08 0.32
N SER A 74 16.91 25.41 -0.81
CA SER A 74 17.62 25.95 -1.98
C SER A 74 16.71 26.61 -3.03
N THR A 75 15.43 26.85 -2.70
CA THR A 75 14.46 27.44 -3.63
C THR A 75 13.72 28.60 -2.96
N LEU A 76 13.34 29.61 -3.74
CA LEU A 76 12.55 30.75 -3.26
C LEU A 76 11.05 30.44 -3.08
N GLY A 77 10.60 29.25 -3.49
CA GLY A 77 9.19 28.86 -3.54
C GLY A 77 8.73 27.92 -2.44
N THR A 78 7.41 27.73 -2.39
CA THR A 78 6.75 26.66 -1.65
C THR A 78 6.18 25.63 -2.64
N TYR A 79 6.10 24.37 -2.20
CA TYR A 79 5.60 23.26 -2.99
C TYR A 79 4.54 22.51 -2.21
N GLU A 80 3.59 21.90 -2.91
CA GLU A 80 2.48 21.15 -2.32
C GLU A 80 2.48 19.71 -2.85
N TRP A 81 1.97 18.77 -2.05
CA TRP A 81 1.76 17.40 -2.49
C TRP A 81 0.35 17.23 -3.05
N VAL A 82 0.26 16.78 -4.30
CA VAL A 82 -1.01 16.40 -4.94
C VAL A 82 -1.35 14.92 -4.73
N ILE A 83 -0.34 14.10 -4.43
CA ILE A 83 -0.46 12.69 -4.07
C ILE A 83 -0.01 12.49 -2.64
N MET A 84 -0.62 11.54 -1.94
CA MET A 84 -0.42 11.31 -0.51
C MET A 84 1.05 10.99 -0.19
N PRO A 85 1.80 11.90 0.46
CA PRO A 85 3.19 11.65 0.83
C PRO A 85 3.27 10.75 2.06
N PHE A 86 4.47 10.24 2.29
CA PHE A 86 4.79 9.60 3.56
C PHE A 86 4.86 10.62 4.70
N GLY A 87 4.54 10.16 5.90
CA GLY A 87 4.64 10.96 7.13
C GLY A 87 3.32 11.56 7.59
N LEU A 88 2.26 11.53 6.78
CA LEU A 88 0.93 11.93 7.22
C LEU A 88 0.31 10.91 8.19
N LYS A 89 -0.28 11.40 9.29
CA LYS A 89 -0.86 10.59 10.38
C LYS A 89 -1.87 9.56 9.87
N ASN A 90 -2.74 9.95 8.95
CA ASN A 90 -3.87 9.12 8.49
C ASN A 90 -3.58 8.36 7.18
N ALA A 91 -2.36 8.44 6.62
CA ALA A 91 -2.07 7.84 5.32
C ALA A 91 -2.36 6.33 5.27
N ARG A 92 -2.04 5.62 6.35
CA ARG A 92 -2.28 4.17 6.49
C ARG A 92 -3.77 3.83 6.50
N ALA A 93 -4.57 4.57 7.27
CA ALA A 93 -6.02 4.38 7.36
C ALA A 93 -6.68 4.61 5.99
N THR A 94 -6.32 5.70 5.32
CA THR A 94 -6.79 6.00 3.96
C THR A 94 -6.40 4.91 2.97
N TYR A 95 -5.14 4.47 2.98
CA TYR A 95 -4.69 3.42 2.07
C TYR A 95 -5.44 2.11 2.31
N GLN A 96 -5.59 1.68 3.57
CA GLN A 96 -6.34 0.48 3.89
C GLN A 96 -7.80 0.57 3.46
N ARG A 97 -8.46 1.71 3.68
CA ARG A 97 -9.84 1.93 3.24
C ARG A 97 -9.97 1.79 1.73
N VAL A 98 -9.03 2.34 0.96
CA VAL A 98 -8.99 2.20 -0.50
C VAL A 98 -8.77 0.76 -0.91
N MET A 99 -7.84 0.03 -0.29
CA MET A 99 -7.62 -1.39 -0.58
C MET A 99 -8.87 -2.22 -0.29
N ASN A 100 -9.51 -1.99 0.87
CA ASN A 100 -10.75 -2.67 1.22
C ASN A 100 -11.84 -2.38 0.21
N LEU A 101 -12.00 -1.14 -0.24
CA LEU A 101 -12.97 -0.78 -1.28
C LEU A 101 -12.68 -1.50 -2.61
N ILE A 102 -11.42 -1.48 -3.05
CA ILE A 102 -11.00 -2.07 -4.33
C ILE A 102 -11.14 -3.59 -4.32
N PHE A 103 -10.88 -4.26 -3.19
CA PHE A 103 -10.78 -5.73 -3.11
C PHE A 103 -11.83 -6.37 -2.19
N HIS A 104 -12.88 -5.65 -1.78
CA HIS A 104 -13.87 -6.10 -0.78
C HIS A 104 -14.43 -7.51 -1.03
N ASP A 105 -14.64 -7.87 -2.30
CA ASP A 105 -15.20 -9.16 -2.73
C ASP A 105 -14.16 -10.28 -2.88
N LEU A 106 -12.87 -9.96 -2.85
CA LEU A 106 -11.75 -10.90 -2.95
C LEU A 106 -11.10 -11.18 -1.59
N ILE A 107 -11.08 -10.17 -0.72
CA ILE A 107 -10.55 -10.25 0.65
C ILE A 107 -11.30 -11.35 1.41
N GLY A 108 -10.56 -12.19 2.14
CA GLY A 108 -11.12 -13.31 2.91
C GLY A 108 -11.44 -14.55 2.08
N LYS A 109 -11.54 -14.46 0.75
CA LYS A 109 -11.75 -15.63 -0.12
C LYS A 109 -10.43 -16.26 -0.56
N PHE A 110 -9.60 -15.46 -1.21
CA PHE A 110 -8.27 -15.87 -1.68
C PHE A 110 -7.24 -14.75 -1.59
N MET A 111 -7.64 -13.59 -1.07
CA MET A 111 -6.78 -12.43 -0.91
C MET A 111 -6.79 -11.95 0.53
N GLN A 112 -5.65 -11.46 0.99
CA GLN A 112 -5.53 -10.64 2.20
C GLN A 112 -4.76 -9.37 1.86
N VAL A 113 -5.06 -8.27 2.55
CA VAL A 113 -4.39 -6.99 2.37
C VAL A 113 -4.02 -6.39 3.71
N TYR A 114 -2.74 -6.06 3.90
CA TYR A 114 -2.18 -5.50 5.11
C TYR A 114 -1.29 -4.31 4.72
N PHE A 115 -1.81 -3.10 4.88
CA PHE A 115 -1.18 -1.89 4.37
C PHE A 115 -0.82 -2.03 2.88
N ASP A 116 0.47 -2.02 2.54
CA ASP A 116 0.99 -2.05 1.18
C ASP A 116 1.24 -3.47 0.64
N ASP A 117 1.02 -4.48 1.48
CA ASP A 117 1.31 -5.88 1.21
C ASP A 117 0.01 -6.63 0.91
N ILE A 118 -0.04 -7.27 -0.26
CA ILE A 118 -1.19 -8.05 -0.71
C ILE A 118 -0.74 -9.50 -0.84
N VAL A 119 -1.47 -10.41 -0.19
CA VAL A 119 -1.23 -11.84 -0.30
C VAL A 119 -2.37 -12.45 -1.09
N ILE A 120 -2.04 -13.19 -2.15
CA ILE A 120 -2.98 -13.99 -2.91
C ILE A 120 -2.63 -15.45 -2.63
N GLY A 121 -3.58 -16.22 -2.10
CA GLY A 121 -3.40 -17.62 -1.75
C GLY A 121 -4.40 -18.52 -2.47
N SER A 122 -3.95 -19.70 -2.86
CA SER A 122 -4.83 -20.74 -3.39
C SER A 122 -4.54 -22.09 -2.73
N LYS A 123 -5.61 -22.84 -2.43
CA LYS A 123 -5.51 -24.22 -1.93
C LYS A 123 -4.94 -25.20 -2.95
N ARG A 124 -5.07 -24.90 -4.24
CA ARG A 124 -4.57 -25.71 -5.34
C ARG A 124 -3.83 -24.83 -6.34
N LYS A 125 -2.72 -25.32 -6.87
CA LYS A 125 -1.96 -24.63 -7.93
C LYS A 125 -2.79 -24.24 -9.16
N MET A 126 -3.72 -25.10 -9.57
CA MET A 126 -4.55 -24.85 -10.76
C MET A 126 -5.47 -23.62 -10.60
N ASP A 127 -5.96 -23.36 -9.39
CA ASP A 127 -6.84 -22.21 -9.11
C ASP A 127 -6.06 -20.89 -9.07
N HIS A 128 -4.74 -20.94 -8.86
CA HIS A 128 -3.92 -19.76 -8.58
C HIS A 128 -3.80 -18.79 -9.75
N ILE A 129 -3.72 -19.32 -10.97
CA ILE A 129 -3.70 -18.50 -12.18
C ILE A 129 -4.98 -17.66 -12.30
N GLN A 130 -6.13 -18.26 -11.98
CA GLN A 130 -7.42 -17.54 -12.02
C GLN A 130 -7.51 -16.46 -10.93
N HIS A 131 -7.04 -16.75 -9.71
CA HIS A 131 -6.99 -15.77 -8.63
C HIS A 131 -6.07 -14.59 -8.96
N LEU A 132 -4.89 -14.86 -9.54
CA LEU A 132 -3.97 -13.83 -10.02
C LEU A 132 -4.62 -12.98 -11.12
N LYS A 133 -5.29 -13.62 -12.09
CA LYS A 133 -5.98 -12.92 -13.18
C LYS A 133 -7.01 -11.92 -12.65
N LEU A 134 -7.92 -12.36 -11.77
CA LEU A 134 -8.93 -11.49 -11.15
C LEU A 134 -8.31 -10.34 -10.37
N SER A 135 -7.27 -10.64 -9.59
CA SER A 135 -6.54 -9.65 -8.80
C SER A 135 -5.91 -8.57 -9.68
N PHE A 136 -5.22 -8.97 -10.75
CA PHE A 136 -4.58 -8.03 -11.67
C PHE A 136 -5.57 -7.26 -12.53
N GLU A 137 -6.69 -7.85 -12.94
CA GLU A 137 -7.77 -7.12 -13.59
C GLU A 137 -8.32 -6.03 -12.68
N ARG A 138 -8.51 -6.34 -11.39
CA ARG A 138 -8.96 -5.36 -10.40
C ARG A 138 -7.95 -4.23 -10.19
N MET A 139 -6.66 -4.55 -10.11
CA MET A 139 -5.58 -3.57 -10.00
C MET A 139 -5.53 -2.65 -11.22
N ARG A 140 -5.57 -3.21 -12.44
CA ARG A 140 -5.59 -2.44 -13.69
C ARG A 140 -6.78 -1.50 -13.77
N LYS A 141 -7.98 -1.99 -13.41
CA LYS A 141 -9.21 -1.18 -13.40
C LYS A 141 -9.08 0.09 -12.54
N HIS A 142 -8.34 0.02 -11.45
CA HIS A 142 -8.18 1.14 -10.50
C HIS A 142 -6.81 1.84 -10.61
N GLY A 143 -6.01 1.51 -11.64
CA GLY A 143 -4.69 2.10 -11.84
C GLY A 143 -3.67 1.77 -10.73
N LEU A 144 -3.92 0.73 -9.92
CA LEU A 144 -3.04 0.34 -8.83
C LEU A 144 -1.81 -0.39 -9.39
N LYS A 145 -0.62 0.14 -9.11
CA LYS A 145 0.65 -0.37 -9.61
C LYS A 145 1.37 -1.16 -8.52
N MET A 146 1.91 -2.31 -8.89
CA MET A 146 2.76 -3.15 -8.05
C MET A 146 4.24 -2.97 -8.41
N ASN A 147 5.13 -3.21 -7.46
CA ASN A 147 6.57 -3.18 -7.67
C ASN A 147 7.07 -4.58 -8.09
N PRO A 148 7.37 -4.80 -9.39
CA PRO A 148 7.73 -6.13 -9.87
C PRO A 148 9.01 -6.67 -9.22
N LEU A 149 9.94 -5.80 -8.81
CA LEU A 149 11.20 -6.20 -8.16
C LEU A 149 11.01 -6.67 -6.71
N LYS A 150 9.83 -6.45 -6.13
CA LYS A 150 9.50 -6.87 -4.76
C LYS A 150 8.44 -7.96 -4.72
N CYS A 151 7.66 -8.12 -5.78
CA CYS A 151 6.65 -9.17 -5.86
C CYS A 151 7.32 -10.55 -5.95
N ALA A 152 6.70 -11.53 -5.29
CA ALA A 152 7.03 -12.95 -5.41
C ALA A 152 5.78 -13.70 -5.89
N PHE A 153 5.95 -14.63 -6.82
CA PHE A 153 4.85 -15.34 -7.46
C PHE A 153 4.99 -16.84 -7.32
N GLY A 154 3.87 -17.50 -7.03
CA GLY A 154 3.79 -18.96 -7.02
C GLY A 154 4.70 -19.65 -6.01
N VAL A 155 4.95 -18.99 -4.88
CA VAL A 155 5.75 -19.56 -3.79
C VAL A 155 4.94 -20.69 -3.15
N SER A 156 5.49 -21.91 -3.15
CA SER A 156 4.91 -23.02 -2.42
C SER A 156 4.93 -22.68 -0.93
N ALA A 157 3.78 -22.75 -0.26
CA ALA A 157 3.77 -22.70 1.19
C ALA A 157 4.50 -23.96 1.69
N GLY A 158 5.64 -23.77 2.36
CA GLY A 158 6.39 -24.88 2.93
C GLY A 158 5.52 -25.60 3.95
N ILE A 159 5.08 -26.80 3.59
CA ILE A 159 4.59 -27.78 4.56
C ILE A 159 5.85 -28.34 5.20
N SER A 160 6.11 -27.94 6.44
CA SER A 160 6.94 -28.75 7.35
C SER A 160 6.15 -29.98 7.76
#